data_AF-A0A7V9BVL9-F1
#
_entry.id   AF-A0A7V9BVL9-F1
#
_cell.length_a   1.000
_cell.length_b   1.000
_cell.length_c   1.000
_cell.angle_alpha   90.00
_cell.angle_beta   90.00
_cell.angle_gamma   90.00
#
_symmetry.space_group_name_H-M   'P 1'
#
loop_
_entity.id
_entity.type
_entity.pdbx_description
1 polymer ?
#
loop_
_entity_poly.entity_id
_entity_poly.type
_entity_poly.pdbx_seq_one_letter_code
_entity_poly.pdbx_strand_id
1 'polypeptide(L)'
;MPPLRLRLRPRADRRIRAGHPWIFSNEIADDVAALPVGGAVDVHDAAGELLGRGYCNPRSLIAVRMLSRATPDIDAAPFWTARIAAAVAHRERIYPGRRSLRLVNAESDGLPGLIVDRFA
;
A
#
# COMPACT_ATOMS: atom_id res chain seq x y z
N MET A 1 -2.59 17.52 6.37
CA MET A 1 -1.27 17.57 7.06
C MET A 1 -0.25 16.90 6.14
N PRO A 2 1.02 17.36 6.07
CA PRO A 2 2.03 16.60 5.36
C PRO A 2 2.17 15.21 6.00
N PRO A 3 2.34 14.15 5.20
CA PRO A 3 2.42 12.79 5.73
C PRO A 3 3.64 12.62 6.61
N LEU A 4 3.51 11.72 7.59
CA LEU A 4 4.56 11.43 8.54
C LEU A 4 5.74 10.76 7.81
N ARG A 5 6.95 11.25 8.08
CA ARG A 5 8.18 10.62 7.60
C ARG A 5 8.48 9.38 8.44
N LEU A 6 8.68 8.23 7.80
CA LEU A 6 9.04 6.97 8.43
C LEU A 6 10.38 6.47 7.88
N ARG A 7 11.31 6.11 8.75
CA ARG A 7 12.64 5.61 8.39
C ARG A 7 12.78 4.12 8.67
N LEU A 8 13.33 3.42 7.69
CA LEU A 8 13.70 2.01 7.81
C LEU A 8 15.07 1.85 8.47
N ARG A 9 15.27 0.69 9.11
CA ARG A 9 16.58 0.26 9.60
C ARG A 9 17.54 0.02 8.43
N PRO A 10 18.86 0.13 8.64
CA PRO A 10 19.84 -0.17 7.60
C PRO A 10 19.60 -1.56 6.97
N ARG A 11 19.65 -1.62 5.64
CA ARG A 11 19.47 -2.82 4.81
C ARG A 11 18.05 -3.41 4.76
N ALA A 12 17.07 -2.82 5.45
CA ALA A 12 15.68 -3.27 5.40
C ALA A 12 14.91 -2.81 4.14
N ASP A 13 15.50 -1.91 3.36
CA ASP A 13 14.95 -1.33 2.13
C ASP A 13 15.06 -2.25 0.91
N ARG A 14 15.94 -3.27 0.94
CA ARG A 14 16.25 -4.13 -0.22
C ARG A 14 15.01 -4.75 -0.86
N ARG A 15 14.10 -5.31 -0.05
CA ARG A 15 12.87 -5.97 -0.56
C ARG A 15 11.89 -4.94 -1.11
N ILE A 16 11.79 -3.79 -0.48
CA ILE A 16 10.91 -2.69 -0.91
C ILE A 16 11.36 -2.16 -2.27
N ARG A 17 12.67 -1.97 -2.46
CA ARG A 17 13.26 -1.60 -3.76
C ARG A 17 12.99 -2.64 -4.84
N ALA A 18 13.01 -3.92 -4.48
CA ALA A 18 12.64 -5.02 -5.39
C ALA A 18 11.13 -5.11 -5.68
N GLY A 19 10.29 -4.27 -5.05
CA GLY A 19 8.85 -4.21 -5.28
C GLY A 19 7.98 -4.93 -4.26
N HIS A 20 8.54 -5.44 -3.16
CA HIS A 20 7.75 -6.03 -2.09
C HIS A 20 6.89 -4.95 -1.40
N PRO A 21 5.57 -5.15 -1.24
CA PRO A 21 4.68 -4.08 -0.77
C PRO A 21 4.63 -3.94 0.76
N TRP A 22 5.17 -4.89 1.52
CA TRP A 22 5.06 -4.89 2.98
C TRP A 22 6.36 -4.53 3.68
N ILE A 23 6.24 -3.66 4.67
CA ILE A 23 7.27 -3.31 5.65
C ILE A 23 6.82 -3.85 6.99
N PHE A 24 7.68 -4.64 7.63
CA PHE A 24 7.38 -5.23 8.92
C PHE A 24 7.76 -4.30 10.07
N SER A 25 7.09 -4.41 11.22
CA SER A 25 7.33 -3.54 12.38
C SER A 25 8.79 -3.57 12.87
N ASN A 26 9.46 -4.71 12.79
CA ASN A 26 10.87 -4.88 13.16
C ASN A 26 11.85 -4.25 12.16
N GLU A 27 11.40 -3.84 10.97
CA GLU A 27 12.21 -3.19 9.93
C GLU A 27 12.24 -1.67 10.08
N ILE A 28 11.38 -1.13 10.93
CA ILE A 28 11.23 0.30 11.17
C ILE A 28 12.21 0.75 12.25
N ALA A 29 12.90 1.87 12.01
CA ALA A 29 13.85 2.46 12.95
C ALA A 29 13.17 3.43 13.91
N ASP A 30 12.11 4.11 13.47
CA ASP A 30 11.34 5.05 14.29
C ASP A 30 10.35 4.32 15.22
N ASP A 31 9.67 5.07 16.09
CA ASP A 31 8.67 4.51 16.99
C ASP A 31 7.40 4.11 16.22
N VAL A 32 7.21 2.79 16.06
CA VAL A 32 6.03 2.22 15.40
C VAL A 32 4.75 2.56 16.15
N ALA A 33 4.78 2.66 17.49
CA ALA A 33 3.57 2.93 18.27
C ALA A 33 3.03 4.36 18.06
N ALA A 34 3.89 5.29 17.63
CA ALA A 34 3.53 6.66 17.30
C ALA A 34 2.87 6.81 15.91
N LEU A 35 2.80 5.75 15.10
CA LEU A 35 2.22 5.81 13.77
C LEU A 35 0.68 6.00 13.82
N PRO A 36 0.11 6.90 13.00
CA PRO A 36 -1.33 7.09 12.94
C PRO A 36 -2.02 5.88 12.30
N VAL A 37 -2.98 5.26 12.99
CA VAL A 37 -3.73 4.12 12.44
C VAL A 37 -4.42 4.51 11.14
N GLY A 38 -4.09 3.82 10.04
CA GLY A 38 -4.62 4.08 8.70
C GLY A 38 -4.02 5.30 8.00
N GLY A 39 -3.13 6.05 8.66
CA GLY A 39 -2.59 7.29 8.14
C GLY A 39 -1.50 7.08 7.08
N ALA A 40 -1.35 8.09 6.22
CA ALA A 40 -0.31 8.15 5.20
C ALA A 40 1.09 8.34 5.81
N VAL A 41 2.06 7.56 5.31
CA VAL A 41 3.47 7.67 5.69
C VAL A 41 4.37 7.70 4.46
N ASP A 42 5.34 8.61 4.48
CA ASP A 42 6.42 8.66 3.48
C ASP A 42 7.60 7.84 4.00
N VAL A 43 7.84 6.72 3.34
CA VAL A 43 8.86 5.75 3.74
C VAL A 43 10.20 6.14 3.13
N HIS A 44 11.21 6.24 3.98
CA HIS A 44 12.58 6.53 3.62
C HIS A 44 13.50 5.41 4.10
N ASP A 45 14.60 5.20 3.37
CA ASP A 45 15.65 4.31 3.83
C ASP A 45 16.50 4.95 4.94
N ALA A 46 17.51 4.20 5.42
CA ALA A 46 18.40 4.66 6.48
C ALA A 46 19.29 5.85 6.06
N ALA A 47 19.55 6.05 4.76
CA ALA A 47 20.28 7.20 4.22
C ALA A 47 19.38 8.43 4.03
N GLY A 48 18.06 8.24 4.13
CA GLY A 48 17.08 9.31 4.01
C GLY A 48 16.48 9.44 2.62
N GLU A 49 16.76 8.51 1.70
CA GLU A 49 16.18 8.47 0.36
C GLU A 49 14.72 8.03 0.40
N LEU A 50 13.86 8.70 -0.38
CA LEU A 50 12.44 8.35 -0.49
C LEU A 50 12.27 7.01 -1.23
N LEU A 51 11.57 6.07 -0.59
CA LEU A 51 11.17 4.79 -1.18
C LEU A 51 9.74 4.82 -1.72
N GLY A 52 8.90 5.71 -1.18
CA GLY A 52 7.53 5.93 -1.63
C GLY A 52 6.57 6.19 -0.48
N ARG A 53 5.27 6.06 -0.76
CA ARG A 53 4.18 6.28 0.19
C ARG A 53 3.39 5.00 0.45
N GLY A 54 3.01 4.81 1.71
CA GLY A 54 2.11 3.76 2.14
C GLY A 54 1.12 4.26 3.19
N TYR A 55 0.28 3.34 3.66
CA TYR A 55 -0.52 3.56 4.86
C TYR A 55 -0.05 2.63 5.97
N CYS A 56 -0.20 3.07 7.22
CA CYS A 56 0.35 2.37 8.37
C CYS A 56 -0.71 1.79 9.31
N ASN A 57 -0.35 0.71 9.99
CA ASN A 57 -1.11 0.14 11.09
C ASN A 57 -0.14 -0.29 12.20
N PRO A 58 0.01 0.51 13.28
CA PRO A 58 0.95 0.22 14.36
C PRO A 58 0.65 -1.08 15.12
N ARG A 59 -0.56 -1.64 14.97
CA ARG A 59 -1.01 -2.85 15.65
C ARG A 59 -0.79 -4.13 14.82
N SER A 60 -0.15 -4.03 13.66
CA SER A 60 0.10 -5.16 12.77
C SER A 60 1.59 -5.46 12.64
N LEU A 61 1.93 -6.74 12.44
CA LEU A 61 3.28 -7.14 12.03
C LEU A 61 3.64 -6.49 10.69
N ILE A 62 2.69 -6.39 9.75
CA ILE A 62 2.82 -5.61 8.52
C ILE A 62 2.45 -4.16 8.87
N ALA A 63 3.41 -3.45 9.45
CA ALA A 63 3.20 -2.11 9.98
C ALA A 63 2.92 -1.08 8.89
N VAL A 64 3.47 -1.25 7.68
CA VAL A 64 3.17 -0.39 6.52
C VAL A 64 2.94 -1.23 5.28
N ARG A 65 1.90 -0.85 4.52
CA ARG A 65 1.64 -1.36 3.17
C ARG A 65 1.89 -0.24 2.18
N MET A 66 2.89 -0.45 1.32
CA MET A 66 3.28 0.46 0.26
C MET A 66 2.16 0.57 -0.79
N LEU A 67 1.88 1.80 -1.21
CA LEU A 67 0.84 2.14 -2.19
C LEU A 67 1.41 2.71 -3.48
N SER A 68 2.55 3.39 -3.40
CA SER A 68 3.21 4.01 -4.54
C SER A 68 4.70 4.22 -4.27
N ARG A 69 5.52 4.24 -5.32
CA ARG A 69 6.91 4.72 -5.28
C ARG A 69 7.01 6.25 -5.32
N ALA A 70 5.92 6.91 -5.75
CA ALA A 70 5.73 8.35 -5.64
C ALA A 70 4.97 8.69 -4.35
N THR A 71 4.68 9.97 -4.17
CA THR A 71 3.97 10.54 -3.00
C THR A 71 2.59 11.10 -3.38
N PRO A 72 1.68 10.27 -3.91
CA PRO A 72 0.34 10.71 -4.29
C PRO A 72 -0.50 11.06 -3.05
N ASP A 73 -1.51 11.89 -3.22
CA ASP A 73 -2.53 12.07 -2.19
C ASP A 73 -3.39 10.79 -2.08
N ILE A 74 -3.24 10.06 -0.98
CA ILE A 74 -3.96 8.80 -0.75
C ILE A 74 -5.31 9.03 -0.08
N ASP A 75 -5.59 10.23 0.44
CA ASP A 75 -6.90 10.57 1.01
C ASP A 75 -7.87 11.03 -0.09
N ALA A 76 -7.33 11.40 -1.26
CA ALA A 76 -8.11 11.78 -2.42
C ALA A 76 -8.83 10.58 -3.06
N ALA A 77 -10.15 10.66 -3.19
CA ALA A 77 -10.96 9.63 -3.85
C ALA A 77 -10.46 9.20 -5.25
N PRO A 78 -9.97 10.11 -6.13
CA PRO A 78 -9.44 9.74 -7.44
C PRO A 78 -8.30 8.70 -7.39
N PHE A 79 -7.50 8.70 -6.32
CA PHE A 79 -6.41 7.74 -6.15
C PHE A 79 -6.92 6.30 -6.08
N TRP A 80 -8.03 6.08 -5.39
CA TRP A 80 -8.64 4.77 -5.19
C TRP A 80 -9.53 4.37 -6.34
N THR A 81 -10.36 5.29 -6.85
CA THR A 81 -11.29 4.98 -7.96
C THR A 81 -10.54 4.57 -9.22
N ALA A 82 -9.40 5.19 -9.53
CA ALA A 82 -8.57 4.80 -10.67
C ALA A 82 -8.05 3.36 -10.56
N ARG A 83 -7.65 2.93 -9.35
CA ARG A 83 -7.17 1.56 -9.10
C ARG A 83 -8.28 0.52 -9.17
N ILE A 84 -9.43 0.83 -8.57
CA ILE A 84 -10.60 -0.05 -8.64
C ILE A 84 -11.05 -0.19 -10.10
N ALA A 85 -11.09 0.91 -10.86
CA ALA A 85 -11.41 0.88 -12.28
C ALA A 85 -10.41 0.01 -13.08
N ALA A 86 -9.11 0.11 -12.78
CA ALA A 86 -8.10 -0.75 -13.41
C ALA A 86 -8.29 -2.24 -13.07
N ALA A 87 -8.62 -2.57 -11.81
CA ALA A 87 -8.92 -3.92 -11.37
C ALA A 87 -10.16 -4.49 -12.08
N VAL A 88 -11.24 -3.70 -12.18
CA VAL A 88 -12.47 -4.06 -12.91
C VAL A 88 -12.17 -4.30 -14.40
N ALA A 89 -11.47 -3.36 -15.05
CA ALA A 89 -11.10 -3.48 -16.46
C ALA A 89 -10.22 -4.72 -16.73
N HIS A 90 -9.36 -5.09 -15.78
CA HIS A 90 -8.58 -6.33 -15.85
C HIS A 90 -9.46 -7.58 -15.82
N ARG A 91 -10.49 -7.61 -14.97
CA ARG A 91 -11.43 -8.74 -14.89
C ARG A 91 -12.30 -8.85 -16.13
N GLU A 92 -12.82 -7.74 -16.64
CA GLU A 92 -13.64 -7.76 -17.87
C GLU A 92 -12.85 -8.29 -19.08
N ARG A 93 -11.54 -8.04 -19.14
CA ARG A 93 -10.67 -8.56 -20.20
C ARG A 93 -10.42 -10.07 -20.11
N ILE A 94 -10.27 -10.60 -18.89
CA ILE A 94 -9.87 -12.01 -18.67
C ILE A 94 -11.08 -12.93 -18.49
N TYR A 95 -12.17 -12.40 -17.93
CA TYR A 95 -13.41 -13.14 -17.64
C TYR A 95 -14.63 -12.41 -18.21
N PRO A 96 -14.70 -12.22 -19.53
CA PRO A 96 -15.77 -11.45 -20.16
C PRO A 96 -17.15 -12.04 -19.81
N GLY A 97 -18.07 -11.16 -19.40
CA GLY A 97 -19.45 -11.53 -19.06
C GLY A 97 -19.63 -12.31 -17.75
N ARG A 98 -18.55 -12.59 -17.00
CA ARG A 98 -18.65 -13.29 -15.71
C ARG A 98 -19.33 -12.40 -14.68
N ARG A 99 -20.44 -12.87 -14.10
CA ARG A 99 -21.23 -12.10 -13.13
C ARG A 99 -20.77 -12.24 -11.69
N SER A 100 -20.27 -13.42 -11.30
CA SER A 100 -19.76 -13.69 -9.94
C SER A 100 -18.25 -13.96 -9.96
N LEU A 101 -17.46 -13.11 -9.31
CA LEU A 101 -15.99 -13.15 -9.32
C LEU A 101 -15.37 -12.18 -8.29
N ARG A 102 -14.09 -12.37 -8.00
CA ARG A 102 -13.28 -11.38 -7.29
C ARG A 102 -12.92 -10.20 -8.18
N LEU A 103 -13.45 -9.02 -7.86
CA LEU A 103 -13.15 -7.77 -8.56
C LEU A 103 -11.83 -7.15 -8.10
N VAL A 104 -11.54 -7.21 -6.79
CA VAL A 104 -10.30 -6.68 -6.20
C VAL A 104 -9.66 -7.75 -5.33
N ASN A 105 -8.37 -7.98 -5.54
CA ASN A 105 -7.53 -8.97 -4.87
C ASN A 105 -6.30 -8.30 -4.23
N ALA A 106 -6.57 -7.41 -3.28
CA ALA A 106 -5.58 -6.81 -2.39
C ALA A 106 -4.36 -6.21 -3.12
N GLU A 107 -3.14 -6.55 -2.69
CA GLU A 107 -1.88 -6.07 -3.26
C GLU A 107 -1.73 -6.36 -4.75
N SER A 108 -2.33 -7.45 -5.24
CA SER A 108 -2.23 -7.83 -6.67
C SER A 108 -2.88 -6.79 -7.58
N ASP A 109 -3.83 -6.02 -7.06
CA ASP A 109 -4.54 -4.95 -7.77
C ASP A 109 -4.08 -3.55 -7.33
N GLY A 110 -2.96 -3.46 -6.60
CA GLY A 110 -2.48 -2.19 -6.07
C GLY A 110 -3.40 -1.59 -5.01
N LEU A 111 -4.24 -2.41 -4.38
CA LEU A 111 -5.19 -2.05 -3.32
C LEU A 111 -4.92 -2.90 -2.06
N PRO A 112 -3.75 -2.77 -1.41
CA PRO A 112 -3.39 -3.61 -0.27
C PRO A 112 -4.47 -3.62 0.80
N GLY A 113 -4.77 -4.80 1.35
CA GLY A 113 -5.78 -4.95 2.40
C GLY A 113 -7.25 -4.86 1.95
N LEU A 114 -7.54 -4.56 0.68
CA LEU A 114 -8.91 -4.54 0.15
C LEU A 114 -9.21 -5.80 -0.67
N ILE A 115 -10.29 -6.49 -0.32
CA ILE A 115 -10.87 -7.57 -1.13
C ILE A 115 -12.30 -7.18 -1.48
N VAL A 116 -12.68 -7.32 -2.74
CA VAL A 116 -14.04 -7.06 -3.21
C VAL A 116 -14.47 -8.23 -4.10
N ASP A 117 -15.53 -8.90 -3.68
CA ASP A 117 -16.16 -9.98 -4.43
C ASP A 117 -17.53 -9.49 -4.94
N ARG A 118 -17.80 -9.73 -6.23
CA ARG A 118 -19.11 -9.47 -6.86
C ARG A 118 -19.89 -10.78 -6.88
N PHE A 119 -21.10 -10.74 -6.35
CA PHE A 119 -22.07 -11.85 -6.40
C PHE A 119 -23.32 -11.39 -7.15
N ALA A 120 -23.89 -12.26 -7.95
CA ALA A 120 -25.05 -12.01 -8.80
C ALA A 120 -26.37 -12.39 -8.13
#